data_AF-A0A1B9GSK4-F1
#
_entry.id   AF-A0A1B9GSK4-F1
#
_cell.length_a   1.000
_cell.length_b   1.000
_cell.length_c   1.000
_cell.angle_alpha   90.00
_cell.angle_beta   90.00
_cell.angle_gamma   90.00
#
_symmetry.space_group_name_H-M   'P 1'
#
loop_
_entity.id
_entity.type
_entity.pdbx_description
1 polymer ?
#
loop_
_entity_poly.entity_id
_entity_poly.type
_entity_poly.pdbx_seq_one_letter_code
_entity_poly.pdbx_strand_id
1 'polypeptide(L)'
;MSPSSSQHGYEPESSAQALERYILDQLSSLSLSVPQDDIEMMARFVEEEGLERDEKLEGAKGMLEGVVEGCVLPEEGVDEALERIVDEQTRLKELDEERAREEEEAARSPSPTSKPHANPSDILSSLTPEELAAAQRQALLRQYAYVDADEAEINALMVGSSRDGNAPPKGLSGKDSEEKKAAEERRKMVEAALRLDGKKKKFRKQQEVDLLAPNLNREKVAMRAQMEREAQKRDSQTRKDRDKAALDKQRADQAKAKADRQKKAAKQERRG
;
A
#
# COMPACT_ATOMS: atom_id res chain seq x y z
N MET A 1 27.86 8.72 44.97
CA MET A 1 26.56 8.02 45.09
C MET A 1 25.61 8.75 44.17
N SER A 2 25.38 8.20 42.97
CA SER A 2 24.50 8.80 41.97
C SER A 2 23.17 8.05 42.01
N PRO A 3 22.02 8.73 42.10
CA PRO A 3 20.73 8.07 41.95
C PRO A 3 20.55 7.69 40.47
N SER A 4 20.39 6.38 40.23
CA SER A 4 20.05 5.81 38.94
C SER A 4 18.58 6.11 38.66
N SER A 5 18.32 7.16 37.88
CA SER A 5 16.99 7.44 37.33
C SER A 5 16.65 6.39 36.27
N SER A 6 15.99 5.32 36.69
CA SER A 6 15.34 4.35 35.81
C SER A 6 14.26 5.05 35.00
N GLN A 7 14.61 5.49 33.79
CA GLN A 7 13.63 5.81 32.76
C GLN A 7 12.94 4.50 32.38
N HIS A 8 11.84 4.17 33.05
CA HIS A 8 10.85 3.31 32.42
C HIS A 8 10.25 4.10 31.26
N GLY A 9 10.50 3.61 30.05
CA GLY A 9 9.79 4.08 28.87
C GLY A 9 8.31 3.88 29.14
N TYR A 10 7.57 4.99 29.26
CA TYR A 10 6.12 4.97 29.18
C TYR A 10 5.79 4.71 27.71
N GLU A 11 5.72 3.44 27.34
CA GLU A 11 4.96 3.07 26.14
C GLU A 11 3.51 3.51 26.38
N PRO A 12 2.86 4.13 25.38
CA PRO A 12 1.46 4.49 25.52
C PRO A 12 0.65 3.21 25.77
N GLU A 13 -0.14 3.21 26.84
CA GLU A 13 -1.00 2.07 27.17
C GLU A 13 -1.93 1.78 26.00
N SER A 14 -1.99 0.51 25.60
CA SER A 14 -2.93 0.04 24.58
C SER A 14 -4.36 0.12 25.14
N SER A 15 -5.35 0.38 24.28
CA SER A 15 -6.77 0.37 24.64
C SER A 15 -7.20 -0.92 25.35
N ALA A 16 -6.68 -2.07 24.94
CA ALA A 16 -6.92 -3.34 25.62
C ALA A 16 -6.39 -3.36 27.07
N GLN A 17 -5.18 -2.84 27.30
CA GLN A 17 -4.60 -2.75 28.64
C GLN A 17 -5.35 -1.74 29.53
N ALA A 18 -5.87 -0.67 28.92
CA ALA A 18 -6.72 0.30 29.63
C ALA A 18 -8.06 -0.33 30.05
N LEU A 19 -8.67 -1.13 29.17
CA LEU A 19 -9.90 -1.86 29.46
C LEU A 19 -9.70 -2.91 30.56
N GLU A 20 -8.62 -3.70 30.51
CA GLU A 20 -8.28 -4.67 31.56
C GLU A 20 -8.18 -4.03 32.95
N ARG A 21 -7.49 -2.89 33.05
CA ARG A 21 -7.37 -2.13 34.30
C ARG A 21 -8.71 -1.60 34.78
N TYR A 22 -9.53 -1.11 33.85
CA TYR A 22 -10.86 -0.60 34.19
C TYR A 22 -11.78 -1.71 34.71
N ILE A 23 -11.76 -2.89 34.07
CA ILE A 23 -12.50 -4.07 34.53
C ILE A 23 -12.02 -4.46 35.94
N LEU A 24 -10.70 -4.51 36.17
CA LEU A 24 -10.15 -4.81 37.48
C LEU A 24 -10.63 -3.80 38.54
N ASP A 25 -10.64 -2.51 38.24
CA ASP A 25 -11.11 -1.46 39.15
C ASP A 25 -12.60 -1.61 39.46
N GLN A 26 -13.45 -1.83 38.44
CA GLN A 26 -14.89 -2.04 38.62
C GLN A 26 -15.18 -3.28 39.47
N LEU A 27 -14.53 -4.41 39.21
CA LEU A 27 -14.72 -5.64 39.98
C LEU A 27 -14.17 -5.51 41.42
N SER A 28 -13.05 -4.80 41.59
CA SER A 28 -12.51 -4.52 42.92
C SER A 28 -13.43 -3.63 43.75
N SER A 29 -14.16 -2.71 43.11
CA SER A 29 -15.16 -1.85 43.76
C SER A 29 -16.34 -2.66 44.34
N LEU A 30 -16.64 -3.80 43.72
CA LEU A 30 -17.63 -4.78 44.18
C LEU A 30 -17.03 -5.83 45.14
N SER A 31 -15.78 -5.64 45.57
CA SER A 31 -15.02 -6.59 46.40
C SER A 31 -14.86 -7.98 45.77
N LEU A 32 -14.91 -8.07 44.44
CA LEU A 32 -14.68 -9.30 43.70
C LEU A 32 -13.20 -9.45 43.38
N SER A 33 -12.63 -10.60 43.76
CA SER A 33 -11.26 -10.98 43.42
C SER A 33 -11.30 -11.94 42.23
N VAL A 34 -10.99 -11.42 41.03
CA VAL A 34 -10.96 -12.18 39.78
C VAL A 34 -9.50 -12.35 39.34
N PRO A 35 -9.05 -13.56 38.93
CA PRO A 35 -7.71 -13.77 38.37
C PRO A 35 -7.45 -12.89 37.14
N GLN A 36 -6.19 -12.46 36.98
CA GLN A 36 -5.81 -11.58 35.87
C GLN A 36 -6.09 -12.19 34.49
N ASP A 37 -5.89 -13.51 34.33
CA ASP A 37 -6.14 -14.23 33.08
C ASP A 37 -7.62 -14.16 32.67
N ASP A 38 -8.53 -14.19 33.64
CA ASP A 38 -9.97 -14.09 33.40
C ASP A 38 -10.38 -12.65 33.04
N ILE A 39 -9.71 -11.65 33.63
CA ILE A 39 -9.90 -10.23 33.28
C ILE A 39 -9.44 -9.96 31.84
N GLU A 40 -8.29 -10.50 31.42
CA GLU A 40 -7.81 -10.42 30.04
C GLU A 40 -8.80 -11.08 29.06
N MET A 41 -9.33 -12.26 29.43
CA MET A 41 -10.31 -12.96 28.62
C MET A 41 -11.63 -12.18 28.52
N MET A 42 -12.09 -11.58 29.62
CA MET A 42 -13.28 -10.72 29.62
C MET A 42 -13.08 -9.48 28.76
N ALA A 43 -11.93 -8.81 28.86
CA ALA A 43 -11.59 -7.66 28.03
C ALA A 43 -11.66 -8.01 26.54
N ARG A 44 -11.05 -9.14 26.14
CA ARG A 44 -11.11 -9.64 24.76
C ARG A 44 -12.52 -9.96 24.28
N PHE A 45 -13.34 -10.55 25.14
CA PHE A 45 -14.73 -10.88 24.81
C PHE A 45 -15.56 -9.61 24.58
N VAL A 46 -15.41 -8.59 25.43
CA VAL A 46 -16.10 -7.31 25.28
C VAL A 46 -15.59 -6.53 24.07
N GLU A 47 -14.34 -6.70 23.67
CA GLU A 47 -13.77 -6.12 22.44
C GLU A 47 -14.26 -6.80 21.15
N GLU A 48 -14.75 -8.04 21.20
CA GLU A 48 -15.12 -8.80 20.02
C GLU A 48 -16.19 -8.07 19.18
N GLU A 49 -15.91 -7.95 17.88
CA GLU A 49 -16.80 -7.31 16.92
C GLU A 49 -17.86 -8.30 16.44
N GLY A 50 -19.13 -7.91 16.52
CA GLY A 50 -20.27 -8.72 16.05
C GLY A 50 -21.22 -9.19 17.15
N LEU A 51 -20.89 -8.94 18.42
CA LEU A 51 -21.80 -9.15 19.55
C LEU A 51 -22.58 -7.88 19.87
N GLU A 52 -23.87 -8.03 20.11
CA GLU A 52 -24.72 -6.94 20.59
C GLU A 52 -24.42 -6.60 22.06
N ARG A 53 -24.82 -5.40 22.52
CA ARG A 53 -24.58 -4.94 23.90
C ARG A 53 -25.09 -5.95 24.92
N ASP A 54 -26.30 -6.45 24.73
CA ASP A 54 -26.95 -7.37 25.65
C ASP A 54 -26.22 -8.73 25.70
N GLU A 55 -25.72 -9.21 24.55
CA GLU A 55 -24.91 -10.43 24.47
C GLU A 55 -23.56 -10.28 25.18
N LYS A 56 -22.93 -9.11 25.08
CA LYS A 56 -21.69 -8.79 25.80
C LYS A 56 -21.91 -8.79 27.32
N LEU A 57 -23.03 -8.22 27.77
CA LEU A 57 -23.39 -8.20 29.19
C LEU A 57 -23.67 -9.61 29.71
N GLU A 58 -24.48 -10.39 29.00
CA GLU A 58 -24.80 -11.77 29.40
C GLU A 58 -23.57 -12.68 29.38
N GLY A 59 -22.73 -12.57 28.35
CA GLY A 59 -21.49 -13.34 28.25
C GLY A 59 -20.47 -12.97 29.32
N ALA A 60 -20.25 -11.68 29.58
CA ALA A 60 -19.35 -11.23 30.65
C ALA A 60 -19.85 -11.64 32.03
N LYS A 61 -21.17 -11.62 32.25
CA LYS A 61 -21.80 -12.14 33.47
C LYS A 61 -21.58 -13.63 33.63
N GLY A 62 -21.79 -14.44 32.59
CA GLY A 62 -21.55 -15.88 32.60
C GLY A 62 -20.09 -16.25 32.88
N MET A 63 -19.14 -15.44 32.41
CA MET A 63 -17.72 -15.60 32.75
C MET A 63 -17.45 -15.35 34.24
N LEU A 64 -18.05 -14.31 34.83
CA LEU A 64 -17.91 -14.02 36.26
C LEU A 64 -18.55 -15.10 37.14
N GLU A 65 -19.70 -15.67 36.75
CA GLU A 65 -20.34 -16.78 37.46
C GLU A 65 -19.45 -18.02 37.53
N GLY A 66 -18.66 -18.27 36.49
CA GLY A 66 -17.71 -19.38 36.43
C GLY A 66 -16.43 -19.18 37.25
N VAL A 67 -16.09 -17.92 37.56
CA VAL A 67 -14.81 -17.54 38.18
C VAL A 67 -14.96 -17.21 39.67
N VAL A 68 -16.10 -16.66 40.09
CA VAL A 68 -16.34 -16.32 41.50
C VAL A 68 -16.56 -17.59 42.33
N GLU A 69 -15.67 -17.79 43.31
CA GLU A 69 -15.70 -18.94 44.22
C GLU A 69 -17.02 -19.00 44.99
N GLY A 70 -17.88 -19.95 44.62
CA GLY A 70 -19.21 -20.14 45.21
C GLY A 70 -20.38 -19.95 44.25
N CYS A 71 -20.16 -19.55 42.99
CA CYS A 71 -21.20 -19.39 41.94
C CYS A 71 -22.37 -18.48 42.33
N VAL A 72 -22.17 -17.59 43.29
CA VAL A 72 -23.16 -16.61 43.73
C VAL A 72 -22.55 -15.24 43.52
N LEU A 73 -22.91 -14.61 42.40
CA LEU A 73 -22.61 -13.21 42.17
C LEU A 73 -23.48 -12.33 43.07
N PRO A 74 -22.96 -11.23 43.61
CA PRO A 74 -23.79 -10.19 44.19
C PRO A 74 -24.77 -9.68 43.12
N GLU A 75 -26.08 -9.79 43.35
CA GLU A 75 -27.07 -9.25 42.42
C GLU A 75 -27.04 -7.71 42.39
N GLU A 76 -26.58 -7.09 43.47
CA GLU A 76 -26.48 -5.64 43.59
C GLU A 76 -25.19 -5.12 42.93
N GLY A 77 -25.34 -4.33 41.86
CA GLY A 77 -24.27 -3.55 41.26
C GLY A 77 -23.38 -4.26 40.22
N VAL A 78 -23.49 -5.58 40.06
CA VAL A 78 -22.74 -6.32 39.00
C VAL A 78 -23.22 -5.92 37.62
N ASP A 79 -24.53 -5.88 37.39
CA ASP A 79 -25.09 -5.51 36.08
C ASP A 79 -24.71 -4.05 35.72
N GLU A 80 -24.74 -3.13 36.70
CA GLU A 80 -24.29 -1.73 36.49
C GLU A 80 -22.79 -1.64 36.19
N ALA A 81 -21.95 -2.45 36.85
CA ALA A 81 -20.52 -2.47 36.60
C ALA A 81 -20.20 -3.02 35.20
N LEU A 82 -20.92 -4.05 34.74
CA LEU A 82 -20.79 -4.60 33.40
C LEU A 82 -21.26 -3.60 32.33
N GLU A 83 -22.36 -2.88 32.57
CA GLU A 83 -22.80 -1.78 31.70
C GLU A 83 -21.70 -0.71 31.55
N ARG A 84 -21.08 -0.31 32.66
CA ARG A 84 -19.97 0.66 32.64
C ARG A 84 -18.74 0.15 31.90
N ILE A 85 -18.46 -1.15 31.95
CA ILE A 85 -17.34 -1.77 31.21
C ILE A 85 -17.60 -1.71 29.71
N VAL A 86 -18.81 -2.01 29.26
CA VAL A 86 -19.17 -1.92 27.84
C VAL A 86 -19.18 -0.47 27.34
N ASP A 87 -19.62 0.47 28.19
CA ASP A 87 -19.59 1.90 27.86
C ASP A 87 -18.15 2.42 27.75
N GLU A 88 -17.25 2.00 28.65
CA GLU A 88 -15.83 2.36 28.56
C GLU A 88 -15.15 1.73 27.34
N GLN A 89 -15.49 0.49 26.97
CA GLN A 89 -15.01 -0.12 25.73
C GLN A 89 -15.46 0.69 24.50
N THR A 90 -16.71 1.15 24.48
CA THR A 90 -17.23 2.00 23.39
C THR A 90 -16.45 3.31 23.31
N ARG A 91 -16.21 3.96 24.46
CA ARG A 91 -15.42 5.19 24.54
C ARG A 91 -13.98 5.01 24.08
N LEU A 92 -13.31 3.92 24.50
CA LEU A 92 -11.94 3.61 24.09
C LEU A 92 -11.87 3.34 22.58
N LYS A 93 -12.86 2.66 22.01
CA LYS A 93 -12.97 2.44 20.57
C LYS A 93 -13.11 3.75 19.81
N GLU A 94 -13.95 4.67 20.28
CA GLU A 94 -14.09 6.00 19.67
C GLU A 94 -12.78 6.79 19.69
N LEU A 95 -12.03 6.73 20.80
CA LEU A 95 -10.72 7.38 20.92
C LEU A 95 -9.66 6.77 19.99
N ASP A 96 -9.65 5.45 19.83
CA ASP A 96 -8.76 4.78 18.90
C ASP A 96 -9.12 5.08 17.44
N GLU A 97 -10.42 5.15 17.12
CA GLU A 97 -10.90 5.59 15.82
C GLU A 97 -10.56 7.06 15.54
N GLU A 98 -10.67 7.95 16.55
CA GLU A 98 -10.28 9.34 16.44
C GLU A 98 -8.77 9.46 16.22
N ARG A 99 -7.95 8.73 16.98
CA ARG A 99 -6.50 8.67 16.79
C ARG A 99 -6.13 8.13 15.40
N ALA A 100 -6.81 7.08 14.94
CA ALA A 100 -6.61 6.54 13.61
C ALA A 100 -7.02 7.54 12.52
N ARG A 101 -8.10 8.32 12.73
CA ARG A 101 -8.51 9.41 11.84
C ARG A 101 -7.54 10.58 11.87
N GLU A 102 -6.99 10.94 13.02
CA GLU A 102 -5.96 11.97 13.16
C GLU A 102 -4.63 11.54 12.54
N GLU A 103 -4.24 10.27 12.67
CA GLU A 103 -3.07 9.71 11.99
C GLU A 103 -3.30 9.59 10.49
N GLU A 104 -4.50 9.20 10.04
CA GLU A 104 -4.88 9.24 8.63
C GLU A 104 -4.90 10.70 8.12
N GLU A 105 -5.43 11.64 8.89
CA GLU A 105 -5.46 13.07 8.57
C GLU A 105 -4.07 13.70 8.63
N ALA A 106 -3.18 13.26 9.50
CA ALA A 106 -1.78 13.68 9.57
C ALA A 106 -0.93 13.03 8.46
N ALA A 107 -1.29 11.82 8.01
CA ALA A 107 -0.73 11.19 6.81
C ALA A 107 -1.31 11.81 5.52
N ARG A 108 -2.52 12.36 5.57
CA ARG A 108 -3.23 13.04 4.47
C ARG A 108 -2.92 14.53 4.42
N SER A 109 -2.53 15.11 5.54
CA SER A 109 -1.97 16.45 5.67
C SER A 109 -0.51 16.38 5.30
N PRO A 110 -0.06 17.12 4.28
CA PRO A 110 1.35 17.12 3.94
C PRO A 110 2.12 17.74 5.11
N SER A 111 2.87 16.91 5.83
CA SER A 111 3.91 17.37 6.75
C SER A 111 4.78 18.40 5.99
N PRO A 112 5.16 19.53 6.62
CA PRO A 112 5.86 20.62 5.93
C PRO A 112 7.33 20.24 5.73
N THR A 113 7.60 19.26 4.88
CA THR A 113 8.95 18.83 4.54
C THR A 113 9.20 18.95 3.04
N SER A 114 9.56 20.18 2.66
CA SER A 114 10.68 20.47 1.76
C SER A 114 10.76 19.78 0.39
N LYS A 115 9.67 19.63 -0.37
CA LYS A 115 9.73 19.59 -1.86
C LYS A 115 8.45 20.22 -2.43
N PRO A 116 8.52 21.23 -3.31
CA PRO A 116 7.35 22.02 -3.71
C PRO A 116 6.30 21.28 -4.56
N HIS A 117 6.50 20.01 -4.93
CA HIS A 117 5.63 19.30 -5.88
C HIS A 117 5.52 17.79 -5.59
N ALA A 118 5.32 17.38 -4.34
CA ALA A 118 5.20 15.97 -4.00
C ALA A 118 3.85 15.35 -4.42
N ASN A 119 2.77 16.14 -4.47
CA ASN A 119 1.44 15.65 -4.82
C ASN A 119 0.96 16.12 -6.20
N PRO A 120 0.35 15.23 -7.03
CA PRO A 120 -0.17 15.60 -8.34
C PRO A 120 -1.32 16.62 -8.29
N SER A 121 -2.08 16.67 -7.19
CA SER A 121 -3.09 17.71 -6.95
C SER A 121 -2.46 19.11 -6.87
N ASP A 122 -1.32 19.21 -6.20
CA ASP A 122 -0.65 20.48 -5.93
C ASP A 122 -0.04 21.03 -7.22
N ILE A 123 0.47 20.13 -8.08
CA ILE A 123 0.98 20.46 -9.42
C ILE A 123 -0.13 21.02 -10.31
N LEU A 124 -1.31 20.39 -10.34
CA LEU A 124 -2.44 20.88 -11.15
C LEU A 124 -3.02 22.19 -10.60
N SER A 125 -3.03 22.38 -9.28
CA SER A 125 -3.50 23.61 -8.64
C SER A 125 -2.58 24.81 -8.85
N SER A 126 -1.29 24.55 -9.15
CA SER A 126 -0.30 25.60 -9.45
C SER A 126 -0.39 26.17 -10.87
N LEU A 127 -1.19 25.55 -11.75
CA LEU A 127 -1.39 25.99 -13.12
C LEU A 127 -2.54 26.99 -13.20
N THR A 128 -2.41 27.98 -14.07
CA THR A 128 -3.53 28.87 -14.39
C THR A 128 -4.65 28.11 -15.13
N PRO A 129 -5.90 28.60 -15.11
CA PRO A 129 -7.01 27.94 -15.80
C PRO A 129 -6.78 27.74 -17.30
N GLU A 130 -6.09 28.70 -17.94
CA GLU A 130 -5.75 28.62 -19.37
C GLU A 130 -4.67 27.56 -19.65
N GLU A 131 -3.64 27.47 -18.81
CA GLU A 131 -2.58 26.45 -18.93
C GLU A 131 -3.11 25.04 -18.67
N LEU A 132 -4.03 24.90 -17.71
CA LEU A 132 -4.69 23.63 -17.41
C LEU A 132 -5.54 23.16 -18.60
N ALA A 133 -6.33 24.05 -19.20
CA ALA A 133 -7.13 23.74 -20.39
C ALA A 133 -6.27 23.38 -21.61
N ALA A 134 -5.13 24.06 -21.80
CA ALA A 134 -4.16 23.74 -22.85
C ALA A 134 -3.53 22.36 -22.63
N ALA A 135 -3.10 22.05 -21.40
CA ALA A 135 -2.54 20.74 -21.05
C ALA A 135 -3.56 19.60 -21.23
N GLN A 136 -4.83 19.82 -20.87
CA GLN A 136 -5.91 18.86 -21.11
C GLN A 136 -6.16 18.64 -22.60
N ARG A 137 -6.20 19.71 -23.40
CA ARG A 137 -6.38 19.62 -24.85
C ARG A 137 -5.23 18.84 -25.50
N GLN A 138 -3.99 19.12 -25.11
CA GLN A 138 -2.82 18.42 -25.63
C GLN A 138 -2.83 16.93 -25.22
N ALA A 139 -3.16 16.62 -23.97
CA ALA A 139 -3.30 15.26 -23.50
C ALA A 139 -4.41 14.50 -24.25
N LEU A 140 -5.52 15.16 -24.56
CA LEU A 140 -6.62 14.59 -25.34
C LEU A 140 -6.18 14.29 -26.79
N LEU A 141 -5.50 15.22 -27.44
CA LEU A 141 -4.98 15.04 -28.80
C LEU A 141 -4.00 13.86 -28.88
N ARG A 142 -3.16 13.66 -27.86
CA ARG A 142 -2.29 12.48 -27.74
C ARG A 142 -3.07 11.19 -27.55
N GLN A 143 -4.15 11.20 -26.76
CA GLN A 143 -5.01 10.01 -26.59
C GLN A 143 -5.65 9.55 -27.90
N TYR A 144 -5.94 10.49 -28.81
CA TYR A 144 -6.49 10.21 -30.13
C TYR A 144 -5.43 10.14 -31.23
N ALA A 145 -4.14 10.08 -30.87
CA ALA A 145 -3.00 10.00 -31.79
C ALA A 145 -2.96 11.11 -32.85
N TYR A 146 -3.54 12.28 -32.58
CA TYR A 146 -3.43 13.46 -33.46
C TYR A 146 -2.12 14.23 -33.27
N VAL A 147 -1.36 13.91 -32.20
CA VAL A 147 -0.04 14.45 -31.89
C VAL A 147 0.81 13.29 -31.41
N ASP A 148 1.84 12.92 -32.17
CA ASP A 148 2.82 11.92 -31.74
C ASP A 148 3.62 12.43 -30.52
N ALA A 149 4.00 11.52 -29.64
CA ALA A 149 5.01 11.81 -28.62
C ALA A 149 6.29 12.27 -29.34
N ASP A 150 6.89 13.39 -28.92
CA ASP A 150 8.10 13.92 -29.54
C ASP A 150 9.14 12.78 -29.65
N GLU A 151 9.86 12.67 -30.78
CA GLU A 151 10.88 11.62 -31.00
C GLU A 151 11.94 11.56 -29.87
N ALA A 152 12.09 12.64 -29.11
CA ALA A 152 12.89 12.74 -27.89
C ALA A 152 12.38 11.84 -26.73
N GLU A 153 11.07 11.66 -26.57
CA GLU A 153 10.48 10.78 -25.54
C GLU A 153 10.67 9.29 -25.86
N ILE A 154 10.58 8.91 -27.14
CA ILE A 154 10.82 7.53 -27.60
C ILE A 154 12.31 7.19 -27.46
N ASN A 155 13.21 8.11 -27.79
CA ASN A 155 14.65 7.93 -27.60
C ASN A 155 15.03 7.90 -26.10
N ALA A 156 14.45 8.74 -25.24
CA ALA A 156 14.76 8.71 -23.81
C ALA A 156 14.29 7.41 -23.12
N LEU A 157 13.24 6.75 -23.63
CA LEU A 157 12.76 5.46 -23.11
C LEU A 157 13.56 4.25 -23.66
N MET A 158 14.19 4.37 -24.83
CA MET A 158 15.03 3.33 -25.47
C MET A 158 16.52 3.39 -25.09
N VAL A 159 17.04 4.53 -24.61
CA VAL A 159 18.47 4.74 -24.25
C VAL A 159 18.82 4.18 -22.84
N GLY A 160 18.05 3.20 -22.35
CA GLY A 160 18.42 2.38 -21.18
C GLY A 160 19.34 1.20 -21.50
N SER A 161 19.60 0.90 -22.79
CA SER A 161 20.41 -0.25 -23.21
C SER A 161 21.29 0.12 -24.40
N SER A 162 22.61 0.26 -24.15
CA SER A 162 23.71 0.39 -25.13
C SER A 162 24.21 1.82 -25.42
N ARG A 163 24.90 2.43 -24.45
CA ARG A 163 25.87 3.50 -24.79
C ARG A 163 27.17 3.28 -24.00
N ASP A 164 28.25 3.02 -24.74
CA ASP A 164 29.61 2.88 -24.22
C ASP A 164 30.00 4.11 -23.36
N GLY A 165 30.49 3.85 -22.14
CA GLY A 165 30.84 4.84 -21.13
C GLY A 165 32.12 5.64 -21.40
N ASN A 166 32.55 5.81 -22.66
CA ASN A 166 33.83 6.47 -22.98
C ASN A 166 33.78 7.47 -24.14
N ALA A 167 32.62 8.09 -24.42
CA ALA A 167 32.54 9.19 -25.39
C ALA A 167 32.33 10.54 -24.68
N PRO A 168 33.19 11.56 -24.90
CA PRO A 168 32.99 12.88 -24.32
C PRO A 168 31.74 13.55 -24.94
N PRO A 169 30.92 14.27 -24.14
CA PRO A 169 29.73 14.94 -24.66
C PRO A 169 30.15 16.05 -25.62
N LYS A 170 29.69 15.97 -26.88
CA LYS A 170 29.82 17.07 -27.84
C LYS A 170 28.96 18.24 -27.35
N GLY A 171 29.60 19.39 -27.22
CA GLY A 171 29.04 20.61 -26.65
C GLY A 171 27.73 21.06 -27.30
N LEU A 172 26.72 21.20 -26.46
CA LEU A 172 25.59 22.12 -26.62
C LEU A 172 25.47 22.88 -25.30
N SER A 173 25.25 24.18 -25.40
CA SER A 173 25.18 25.16 -24.30
C SER A 173 24.44 24.60 -23.07
N GLY A 174 25.18 24.48 -21.95
CA GLY A 174 24.69 23.84 -20.72
C GLY A 174 23.51 24.53 -20.05
N LYS A 175 23.21 25.79 -20.39
CA LYS A 175 22.06 26.52 -19.84
C LYS A 175 20.76 26.26 -20.61
N ASP A 176 20.81 26.21 -21.95
CA ASP A 176 19.63 25.90 -22.77
C ASP A 176 19.20 24.43 -22.62
N SER A 177 20.14 23.53 -22.28
CA SER A 177 19.82 22.12 -22.03
C SER A 177 19.11 21.90 -20.70
N GLU A 178 19.43 22.67 -19.65
CA GLU A 178 18.84 22.50 -18.33
C GLU A 178 17.44 23.11 -18.25
N GLU A 179 17.22 24.27 -18.87
CA GLU A 179 15.89 24.89 -18.95
C GLU A 179 14.91 24.06 -19.78
N LYS A 180 15.38 23.47 -20.90
CA LYS A 180 14.56 22.55 -21.70
C LYS A 180 14.24 21.26 -20.93
N LYS A 181 15.21 20.70 -20.21
CA LYS A 181 14.97 19.53 -19.35
C LYS A 181 13.99 19.83 -18.22
N ALA A 182 14.12 20.98 -17.55
CA ALA A 182 13.18 21.38 -16.50
C ALA A 182 11.76 21.62 -17.06
N ALA A 183 11.64 22.20 -18.26
CA ALA A 183 10.36 22.38 -18.93
C ALA A 183 9.72 21.04 -19.36
N GLU A 184 10.52 20.10 -19.86
CA GLU A 184 10.08 18.73 -20.20
C GLU A 184 9.68 17.94 -18.95
N GLU A 185 10.46 18.03 -17.87
CA GLU A 185 10.12 17.42 -16.57
C GLU A 185 8.83 17.99 -16.00
N ARG A 186 8.64 19.31 -16.07
CA ARG A 186 7.38 19.96 -15.65
C ARG A 186 6.20 19.50 -16.51
N ARG A 187 6.35 19.42 -17.84
CA ARG A 187 5.31 18.89 -18.75
C ARG A 187 4.95 17.44 -18.41
N LYS A 188 5.95 16.60 -18.19
CA LYS A 188 5.78 15.19 -17.81
C LYS A 188 5.08 15.04 -16.47
N MET A 189 5.42 15.88 -15.49
CA MET A 189 4.74 15.91 -14.19
C MET A 189 3.27 16.31 -14.31
N VAL A 190 2.96 17.32 -15.13
CA VAL A 190 1.58 17.77 -15.39
C VAL A 190 0.77 16.67 -16.10
N GLU A 191 1.33 16.02 -17.12
CA GLU A 191 0.66 14.94 -17.84
C GLU A 191 0.42 13.71 -16.95
N ALA A 192 1.41 13.34 -16.13
CA ALA A 192 1.27 12.28 -15.14
C ALA A 192 0.17 12.62 -14.12
N ALA A 193 0.12 13.87 -13.65
CA ALA A 193 -0.91 14.33 -12.74
C ALA A 193 -2.32 14.29 -13.36
N LEU A 194 -2.47 14.75 -14.61
CA LEU A 194 -3.74 14.66 -15.36
C LEU A 194 -4.19 13.21 -15.57
N ARG A 195 -3.26 12.30 -15.85
CA ARG A 195 -3.56 10.86 -16.01
C ARG A 195 -4.02 10.24 -14.70
N LEU A 196 -3.39 10.59 -13.58
CA LEU A 196 -3.77 10.12 -12.24
C LEU A 196 -5.13 10.70 -11.81
N ASP A 197 -5.37 11.98 -12.04
CA ASP A 197 -6.66 12.62 -11.77
C ASP A 197 -7.79 11.99 -12.59
N GLY A 198 -7.56 11.73 -13.88
CA GLY A 198 -8.50 11.01 -14.74
C GLY A 198 -8.80 9.59 -14.26
N LYS A 199 -7.80 8.87 -13.73
CA LYS A 199 -8.01 7.54 -13.12
C LYS A 199 -8.81 7.63 -11.82
N LYS A 200 -8.49 8.59 -10.94
CA LYS A 200 -9.23 8.83 -9.68
C LYS A 200 -10.68 9.19 -9.95
N LYS A 201 -10.95 10.07 -10.92
CA LYS A 201 -12.32 10.44 -11.34
C LYS A 201 -13.09 9.25 -11.92
N LYS A 202 -12.47 8.43 -12.76
CA LYS A 202 -13.09 7.19 -13.28
C LYS A 202 -13.40 6.20 -12.15
N PHE A 203 -12.49 6.06 -11.19
CA PHE A 203 -12.67 5.18 -10.03
C PHE A 203 -13.82 5.66 -9.14
N ARG A 204 -13.89 6.96 -8.81
CA ARG A 204 -15.02 7.55 -8.06
C ARG A 204 -16.35 7.37 -8.79
N LYS A 205 -16.39 7.65 -10.10
CA LYS A 205 -17.59 7.42 -10.92
C LYS A 205 -18.01 5.95 -10.95
N GLN A 206 -17.08 5.00 -10.88
CA GLN A 206 -17.38 3.57 -10.75
C GLN A 206 -17.85 3.17 -9.35
N GLN A 207 -17.50 3.93 -8.30
CA GLN A 207 -18.02 3.71 -6.94
C GLN A 207 -19.40 4.35 -6.75
N GLU A 208 -19.62 5.56 -7.26
CA GLU A 208 -20.90 6.28 -7.15
C GLU A 208 -22.05 5.56 -7.88
N VAL A 209 -21.76 4.88 -8.99
CA VAL A 209 -22.75 4.07 -9.74
C VAL A 209 -23.10 2.77 -9.01
N ASP A 210 -22.33 2.36 -8.01
CA ASP A 210 -22.49 1.09 -7.27
C ASP A 210 -23.37 1.22 -6.01
N LEU A 211 -23.74 2.44 -5.61
CA LEU A 211 -24.56 2.69 -4.41
C LEU A 211 -26.06 2.50 -4.64
N LEU A 212 -26.52 2.42 -5.89
CA LEU A 212 -27.96 2.32 -6.22
C LEU A 212 -28.40 0.93 -6.73
N ALA A 213 -27.47 0.08 -7.17
CA ALA A 213 -27.71 -1.32 -7.50
C ALA A 213 -26.37 -2.07 -7.62
N PRO A 214 -26.15 -3.20 -6.92
CA PRO A 214 -24.92 -3.98 -7.07
C PRO A 214 -24.83 -4.54 -8.49
N ASN A 215 -23.87 -4.04 -9.27
CA ASN A 215 -23.69 -4.50 -10.64
C ASN A 215 -23.00 -5.88 -10.64
N LEU A 216 -23.81 -6.96 -10.66
CA LEU A 216 -23.37 -8.36 -10.75
C LEU A 216 -22.43 -8.67 -11.93
N ASN A 217 -22.24 -7.75 -12.88
CA ASN A 217 -21.27 -7.89 -13.97
C ASN A 217 -19.87 -7.35 -13.62
N ARG A 218 -19.69 -6.62 -12.51
CA ARG A 218 -18.40 -6.06 -12.10
C ARG A 218 -17.38 -7.14 -11.80
N GLU A 219 -17.77 -8.16 -11.05
CA GLU A 219 -16.92 -9.32 -10.77
C GLU A 219 -16.57 -10.10 -12.05
N LYS A 220 -17.54 -10.27 -12.97
CA LYS A 220 -17.29 -10.94 -14.26
C LYS A 220 -16.34 -10.15 -15.15
N VAL A 221 -16.45 -8.82 -15.16
CA VAL A 221 -15.55 -7.93 -15.90
C VAL A 221 -14.17 -7.89 -15.26
N ALA A 222 -14.08 -7.84 -13.92
CA ALA A 222 -12.82 -7.90 -13.20
C ALA A 222 -12.11 -9.25 -13.43
N MET A 223 -12.84 -10.36 -13.35
CA MET A 223 -12.34 -11.71 -13.61
C MET A 223 -11.87 -11.86 -15.07
N ARG A 224 -12.61 -11.33 -16.05
CA ARG A 224 -12.16 -11.31 -17.46
C ARG A 224 -10.89 -10.48 -17.65
N ALA A 225 -10.82 -9.30 -17.06
CA ALA A 225 -9.63 -8.45 -17.13
C ALA A 225 -8.41 -9.09 -16.44
N GLN A 226 -8.63 -9.82 -15.34
CA GLN A 226 -7.58 -10.59 -14.67
C GLN A 226 -7.11 -11.77 -15.52
N MET A 227 -8.03 -12.54 -16.11
CA MET A 227 -7.68 -13.61 -17.05
C MET A 227 -6.90 -13.09 -18.26
N GLU A 228 -7.27 -11.93 -18.81
CA GLU A 228 -6.57 -11.33 -19.95
C GLU A 228 -5.13 -10.91 -19.57
N ARG A 229 -4.93 -10.34 -18.37
CA ARG A 229 -3.58 -10.02 -17.86
C ARG A 229 -2.75 -11.28 -17.61
N GLU A 230 -3.35 -12.34 -17.08
CA GLU A 230 -2.67 -13.62 -16.88
C GLU A 230 -2.29 -14.28 -18.21
N ALA A 231 -3.16 -14.20 -19.22
CA ALA A 231 -2.88 -14.68 -20.58
C ALA A 231 -1.71 -13.90 -21.20
N GLN A 232 -1.71 -12.57 -21.13
CA GLN A 232 -0.60 -11.75 -21.62
C GLN A 232 0.72 -12.04 -20.89
N LYS A 233 0.67 -12.30 -19.58
CA LYS A 233 1.85 -12.69 -18.81
C LYS A 233 2.41 -14.04 -19.27
N ARG A 234 1.54 -15.04 -19.49
CA ARG A 234 1.94 -16.35 -20.04
C ARG A 234 2.52 -16.23 -21.45
N ASP A 235 1.91 -15.43 -22.32
CA ASP A 235 2.41 -15.20 -23.68
C ASP A 235 3.77 -14.50 -23.69
N SER A 236 3.99 -13.54 -22.78
CA SER A 236 5.30 -12.90 -22.65
C SER A 236 6.38 -13.87 -22.16
N GLN A 237 6.02 -14.79 -21.26
CA GLN A 237 6.94 -15.79 -20.72
C GLN A 237 7.30 -16.83 -21.78
N THR A 238 6.32 -17.34 -22.53
CA THR A 238 6.57 -18.30 -23.62
C THR A 238 7.47 -17.72 -24.73
N ARG A 239 7.35 -16.42 -25.04
CA ARG A 239 8.28 -15.75 -25.97
C ARG A 239 9.71 -15.72 -25.41
N LYS A 240 9.88 -15.33 -24.15
CA LYS A 240 11.19 -15.33 -23.48
C LYS A 240 11.83 -16.72 -23.44
N ASP A 241 11.03 -17.74 -23.13
CA ASP A 241 11.52 -19.12 -23.06
C ASP A 241 11.93 -19.64 -24.45
N ARG A 242 11.19 -19.26 -25.51
CA ARG A 242 11.56 -19.57 -26.90
C ARG A 242 12.86 -18.89 -27.30
N ASP A 243 13.03 -17.61 -26.99
CA ASP A 243 14.24 -16.85 -27.32
C ASP A 243 15.46 -17.39 -26.56
N LYS A 244 15.29 -17.75 -25.29
CA LYS A 244 16.34 -18.39 -24.47
C LYS A 244 16.74 -19.74 -25.06
N ALA A 245 15.77 -20.58 -25.44
CA ALA A 245 16.04 -21.87 -26.07
C ALA A 245 16.78 -21.73 -27.42
N ALA A 246 16.46 -20.69 -28.22
CA ALA A 246 17.16 -20.41 -29.46
C ALA A 246 18.63 -19.99 -29.23
N LEU A 247 18.88 -19.14 -28.22
CA LEU A 247 20.23 -18.74 -27.83
C LEU A 247 21.05 -19.91 -27.27
N ASP A 248 20.46 -20.77 -26.45
CA ASP A 248 21.13 -21.96 -25.92
C ASP A 248 21.47 -22.96 -27.02
N LYS A 249 20.60 -23.13 -28.03
CA LYS A 249 20.90 -23.91 -29.23
C LYS A 249 22.07 -23.33 -30.01
N GLN A 250 22.10 -22.01 -30.23
CA GLN A 250 23.20 -21.35 -30.92
C GLN A 250 24.54 -21.52 -30.18
N ARG A 251 24.52 -21.44 -28.84
CA ARG A 251 25.70 -21.69 -28.00
C ARG A 251 26.17 -23.14 -28.11
N ALA A 252 25.26 -24.10 -28.09
CA ALA A 252 25.59 -25.52 -28.24
C ALA A 252 26.21 -25.83 -29.61
N ASP A 253 25.65 -25.28 -30.68
CA ASP A 253 26.17 -25.45 -32.05
C ASP A 253 27.57 -24.82 -32.20
N GLN A 254 27.81 -23.64 -31.60
CA GLN A 254 29.14 -23.03 -31.56
C GLN A 254 30.14 -23.84 -30.74
N ALA A 255 29.74 -24.38 -29.59
CA ALA A 255 30.59 -25.22 -28.76
C ALA A 255 30.99 -26.51 -29.49
N LYS A 256 30.04 -27.14 -30.19
CA LYS A 256 30.30 -28.33 -31.02
C LYS A 256 31.25 -28.01 -32.18
N ALA A 257 31.04 -26.90 -32.88
CA ALA A 257 31.93 -26.46 -33.94
C ALA A 257 33.35 -26.15 -33.45
N LYS A 258 33.51 -25.54 -32.25
CA LYS A 258 34.81 -25.31 -31.62
C LYS A 258 35.49 -26.63 -31.23
N ALA A 259 34.75 -27.57 -30.64
CA ALA A 259 35.28 -28.89 -30.28
C ALA A 259 35.74 -29.68 -31.51
N ASP A 260 34.99 -29.65 -32.61
CA ASP A 260 35.38 -30.32 -33.86
C ASP A 260 36.62 -29.66 -34.51
N ARG A 261 36.74 -28.34 -34.43
CA ARG A 261 37.96 -27.62 -34.87
C ARG A 261 39.17 -28.01 -34.03
N GLN A 262 39.04 -28.06 -32.70
CA GLN A 262 40.12 -28.49 -31.81
C GLN A 262 40.52 -29.95 -32.07
N LYS A 263 39.56 -30.86 -32.26
CA LYS A 263 39.84 -32.26 -32.63
C LYS A 263 40.56 -32.37 -33.98
N LYS A 264 40.20 -31.56 -34.98
CA LYS A 264 40.89 -31.51 -36.28
C LYS A 264 42.31 -30.96 -36.15
N ALA A 265 42.50 -29.87 -35.40
CA ALA A 265 43.82 -29.29 -35.14
C ALA A 265 44.75 -30.26 -34.41
N ALA A 266 44.28 -30.91 -33.34
CA ALA A 266 45.05 -31.92 -32.60
C ALA A 266 45.42 -33.14 -33.46
N LYS A 267 44.58 -33.51 -34.45
CA LYS A 267 44.88 -34.59 -35.40
C LYS A 267 45.91 -34.17 -36.45
N GLN A 268 45.99 -32.89 -36.78
CA GLN A 268 47.00 -32.34 -37.68
C GLN A 268 48.37 -32.22 -37.00
N GLU A 269 48.42 -31.76 -35.74
CA GLU A 269 49.65 -31.74 -34.92
C GLU A 269 50.23 -33.13 -34.65
N ARG A 270 49.41 -34.19 -34.64
CA ARG A 270 49.89 -35.58 -34.53
C ARG A 270 50.42 -36.17 -35.84
N ARG A 271 50.20 -35.50 -36.98
CA ARG A 271 50.58 -35.99 -38.32
C ARG A 271 51.72 -35.19 -38.94
N GLY A 272 51.96 -33.97 -38.48
CA GLY A 272 53.21 -33.24 -38.72
C GLY A 272 54.28 -33.65 -37.72
#